data_AF-A0A2N9MXJ0-F1
#
_entry.id   AF-A0A2N9MXJ0-F1
#
_cell.length_a   1.000
_cell.length_b   1.000
_cell.length_c   1.000
_cell.angle_alpha   90.00
_cell.angle_beta   90.00
_cell.angle_gamma   90.00
#
_symmetry.space_group_name_H-M   'P 1'
#
loop_
_entity.id
_entity.type
_entity.pdbx_description
1 polymer ?
#
loop_
_entity_poly.entity_id
_entity_poly.type
_entity_poly.pdbx_seq_one_letter_code
_entity_poly.pdbx_strand_id
1 'polypeptide(L)'
;MTSAELIEGNGNPLVYAEWLGAPGKPTIVFYGHYDVQPADPLDEWKSPPFEPTIRGNDILARGAVDDKGQVYLQIKAVESLLKIAYCLQPEWRTYTINRMSPCHLLGASARASMQRAPEASAF
;
A
#
# COMPACT_ATOMS: atom_id res chain seq x y z
N MET A 1 8.71 -12.34 -7.94
CA MET A 1 9.08 -12.96 -6.65
C MET A 1 10.27 -13.88 -6.86
N THR A 2 11.19 -13.91 -5.90
CA THR A 2 12.21 -14.96 -5.76
C THR A 2 11.82 -15.93 -4.64
N SER A 3 11.27 -15.42 -3.54
CA SER A 3 10.67 -16.18 -2.45
C SER A 3 9.52 -15.39 -1.81
N ALA A 4 8.66 -16.09 -1.08
CA ALA A 4 7.64 -15.53 -0.20
C ALA A 4 7.37 -16.52 0.94
N GLU A 5 7.30 -16.06 2.18
CA GLU A 5 7.16 -16.90 3.36
C GLU A 5 6.36 -16.21 4.48
N LEU A 6 5.85 -17.02 5.40
CA LEU A 6 5.26 -16.58 6.66
C LEU A 6 6.29 -16.76 7.76
N ILE A 7 6.53 -15.69 8.53
CA ILE A 7 7.38 -15.71 9.71
C ILE A 7 6.46 -15.70 10.93
N GLU A 8 6.33 -16.87 11.55
CA GLU A 8 5.51 -17.09 12.74
C GLU A 8 6.12 -16.43 13.99
N GLY A 9 5.27 -16.06 14.95
CA GLY A 9 5.69 -15.45 16.21
C GLY A 9 4.54 -15.25 17.19
N ASN A 10 4.75 -14.46 18.24
CA ASN A 10 3.71 -14.14 19.21
C ASN A 10 2.75 -13.07 18.67
N GLY A 11 1.79 -13.47 17.83
CA GLY A 11 0.78 -12.59 17.26
C GLY A 11 0.31 -13.06 15.88
N ASN A 12 -0.13 -12.12 15.04
CA ASN A 12 -0.41 -12.42 13.63
C ASN A 12 0.93 -12.56 12.86
N PRO A 13 1.06 -13.51 11.91
CA PRO A 13 2.33 -13.80 11.24
C PRO A 13 2.81 -12.64 10.35
N LEU A 14 4.13 -12.47 10.23
CA LEU A 14 4.70 -11.52 9.28
C LEU A 14 4.72 -12.16 7.89
N VAL A 15 4.31 -11.40 6.87
CA VAL A 15 4.45 -11.80 5.47
C VAL A 15 5.76 -11.19 4.94
N TYR A 16 6.73 -12.04 4.62
CA TYR A 16 7.98 -11.65 3.98
C TYR A 16 7.98 -12.07 2.51
N ALA A 17 8.34 -11.16 1.62
CA ALA A 17 8.51 -11.43 0.20
C ALA A 17 9.66 -10.60 -0.39
N GLU A 18 10.43 -11.24 -1.28
CA GLU A 18 11.55 -10.59 -1.94
C GLU A 18 11.66 -10.94 -3.42
N TRP A 19 12.38 -10.09 -4.15
CA TRP A 19 12.84 -10.36 -5.50
C TRP A 19 14.27 -9.83 -5.64
N LEU A 20 15.21 -10.74 -5.88
CA LEU A 20 16.65 -10.44 -5.90
C LEU A 20 17.22 -10.35 -7.33
N GLY A 21 16.37 -10.33 -8.36
CA GLY A 21 16.74 -10.44 -9.78
C GLY A 21 17.50 -9.24 -10.40
N ALA A 22 17.99 -8.30 -9.60
CA ALA A 22 18.74 -7.12 -10.05
C ALA A 22 20.08 -6.96 -9.29
N PRO A 23 21.06 -7.88 -9.47
CA PRO A 23 22.35 -7.82 -8.77
C PRO A 23 23.06 -6.47 -8.95
N GLY A 24 23.72 -5.99 -7.90
CA GLY A 24 24.42 -4.70 -7.89
C GLY A 24 23.53 -3.43 -7.83
N LYS A 25 22.20 -3.55 -7.96
CA LYS A 25 21.27 -2.42 -7.79
C LYS A 25 20.86 -2.20 -6.31
N PRO A 26 20.55 -0.95 -5.88
CA PRO A 26 20.04 -0.66 -4.54
C PRO A 26 18.75 -1.41 -4.20
N THR A 27 18.47 -1.60 -2.91
CA THR A 27 17.27 -2.30 -2.39
C THR A 27 16.25 -1.29 -1.86
N ILE A 28 15.03 -1.28 -2.41
CA ILE A 28 13.90 -0.49 -1.88
C ILE A 28 13.04 -1.39 -0.99
N VAL A 29 12.82 -0.99 0.27
CA VAL A 29 11.90 -1.66 1.19
C VAL A 29 10.59 -0.89 1.26
N PHE A 30 9.50 -1.54 0.87
CA PHE A 30 8.14 -1.12 1.19
C PHE A 30 7.69 -1.73 2.51
N TYR A 31 6.66 -1.13 3.06
CA TYR A 31 6.10 -1.47 4.35
C TYR A 31 4.61 -1.15 4.37
N GLY A 32 3.89 -1.91 5.18
CA GLY A 32 2.48 -1.68 5.48
C GLY A 32 1.98 -2.62 6.57
N HIS A 33 0.67 -2.79 6.67
CA HIS A 33 0.03 -3.79 7.53
C HIS A 33 -1.29 -4.30 6.94
N TYR A 34 -1.85 -5.36 7.55
CA TYR A 34 -3.06 -6.04 7.06
C TYR A 34 -4.16 -6.17 8.11
N ASP A 35 -3.84 -5.92 9.38
CA ASP A 35 -4.83 -5.62 10.41
C ASP A 35 -5.45 -4.25 10.17
N VAL A 36 -6.63 -4.04 10.76
CA VAL A 36 -7.45 -2.85 10.59
C VAL A 36 -8.12 -2.53 11.92
N GLN A 37 -8.37 -1.25 12.18
CA GLN A 37 -9.12 -0.84 13.37
C GLN A 37 -10.56 -1.41 13.38
N PRO A 38 -11.20 -1.56 14.55
CA PRO A 38 -12.62 -1.86 14.66
C PRO A 38 -13.49 -0.94 13.80
N ALA A 39 -14.67 -1.42 13.40
CA ALA A 39 -15.58 -0.65 12.56
C ALA A 39 -16.58 0.20 13.35
N ASP A 40 -16.61 0.09 14.68
CA ASP A 40 -17.57 0.78 15.52
C ASP A 40 -17.40 2.31 15.52
N PRO A 41 -18.48 3.10 15.64
CA PRO A 41 -19.89 2.67 15.71
C PRO A 41 -20.46 2.31 14.33
N LEU A 42 -21.17 1.18 14.24
CA LEU A 42 -21.65 0.63 12.95
C LEU A 42 -22.78 1.46 12.29
N ASP A 43 -23.55 2.21 13.07
CA ASP A 43 -24.68 3.03 12.59
C ASP A 43 -24.25 4.32 11.88
N GLU A 44 -23.00 4.77 12.05
CA GLU A 44 -22.43 5.87 11.26
C GLU A 44 -22.05 5.45 9.82
N TRP A 45 -22.01 4.13 9.54
CA TRP A 45 -21.63 3.63 8.21
C TRP A 45 -22.79 3.64 7.21
N LYS A 46 -22.60 4.39 6.12
CA LYS A 46 -23.55 4.46 4.99
C LYS A 46 -23.53 3.23 4.04
N SER A 47 -22.61 2.30 4.26
CA SER A 47 -22.53 0.98 3.60
C SER A 47 -21.71 0.05 4.51
N PRO A 48 -21.91 -1.29 4.48
CA PRO A 48 -21.26 -2.18 5.43
C PRO A 48 -19.73 -2.05 5.40
N PRO A 49 -19.06 -1.94 6.57
CA PRO A 49 -17.65 -1.55 6.64
C PRO A 49 -16.69 -2.51 5.92
N PHE A 50 -17.05 -3.79 5.84
CA PHE A 50 -16.23 -4.83 5.22
C PHE A 50 -16.72 -5.23 3.81
N GLU A 51 -17.67 -4.48 3.23
CA GLU A 51 -18.15 -4.65 1.86
C GLU A 51 -17.72 -3.45 1.01
N PRO A 52 -16.64 -3.56 0.20
CA PRO A 52 -16.11 -2.44 -0.57
C PRO A 52 -17.14 -1.83 -1.52
N THR A 53 -17.56 -0.61 -1.19
CA THR A 53 -18.64 0.09 -1.89
C THR A 53 -18.08 1.28 -2.65
N ILE A 54 -18.30 1.32 -3.97
CA ILE A 54 -17.92 2.47 -4.81
C ILE A 54 -18.94 3.60 -4.59
N ARG A 55 -18.46 4.82 -4.32
CA ARG A 55 -19.29 6.04 -4.33
C ARG A 55 -18.55 7.15 -5.05
N GLY A 56 -19.06 7.56 -6.22
CA GLY A 56 -18.29 8.42 -7.11
C GLY A 56 -17.02 7.71 -7.58
N ASN A 57 -15.86 8.32 -7.34
CA ASN A 57 -14.55 7.74 -7.68
C ASN A 57 -13.88 7.02 -6.51
N ASP A 58 -14.50 7.00 -5.33
CA ASP A 58 -13.91 6.50 -4.10
C ASP A 58 -14.39 5.07 -3.76
N ILE A 59 -13.50 4.26 -3.19
CA ILE A 59 -13.83 2.94 -2.62
C ILE A 59 -13.93 3.08 -1.09
N LEU A 60 -15.13 2.88 -0.56
CA LEU A 60 -15.42 3.04 0.86
C LEU A 60 -15.45 1.65 1.52
N ALA A 61 -14.42 1.36 2.33
CA ALA A 61 -14.34 0.19 3.22
C ALA A 61 -13.36 0.42 4.38
N ARG A 62 -13.55 -0.29 5.50
CA ARG A 62 -12.54 -0.42 6.56
C ARG A 62 -11.32 -1.16 5.98
N GLY A 63 -10.14 -0.55 6.09
CA GLY A 63 -8.92 -1.07 5.49
C GLY A 63 -8.60 -0.53 4.09
N ALA A 64 -9.51 0.19 3.44
CA ALA A 64 -9.33 0.60 2.04
C ALA A 64 -8.15 1.56 1.83
N VAL A 65 -7.99 2.55 2.71
CA VAL A 65 -6.84 3.46 2.71
C VAL A 65 -5.77 2.91 3.65
N ASP A 66 -6.08 2.86 4.94
CA ASP A 66 -5.25 2.41 6.05
C ASP A 66 -5.46 0.91 6.33
N ASP A 67 -4.63 -0.01 5.83
CA ASP A 67 -3.45 0.19 4.94
C ASP A 67 -3.48 -0.72 3.69
N LYS A 68 -4.55 -1.50 3.50
CA LYS A 68 -4.61 -2.55 2.47
C LYS A 68 -4.54 -2.00 1.05
N GLY A 69 -5.08 -0.81 0.79
CA GLY A 69 -4.97 -0.15 -0.51
C GLY A 69 -3.55 0.28 -0.83
N GLN A 70 -2.80 0.78 0.16
CA GLN A 70 -1.40 1.20 -0.01
C GLN A 70 -0.51 -0.01 -0.31
N VAL A 71 -0.63 -1.08 0.48
CA VAL A 71 0.06 -2.37 0.24
C VAL A 71 -0.27 -2.92 -1.15
N TYR A 72 -1.55 -2.91 -1.55
CA TYR A 72 -1.97 -3.39 -2.87
C TYR A 72 -1.36 -2.55 -4.00
N LEU A 73 -1.39 -1.22 -3.90
CA LEU A 73 -0.81 -0.31 -4.89
C LEU A 73 0.70 -0.54 -5.06
N GLN A 74 1.45 -0.72 -3.96
CA GLN A 74 2.87 -1.05 -4.01
C GLN A 74 3.13 -2.35 -4.78
N ILE A 75 2.40 -3.44 -4.46
CA ILE A 75 2.53 -4.73 -5.14
C ILE A 75 2.19 -4.60 -6.63
N LYS A 76 1.10 -3.90 -6.98
CA LYS A 76 0.69 -3.67 -8.37
C LYS A 76 1.69 -2.80 -9.14
N ALA A 77 2.33 -1.83 -8.50
CA ALA A 77 3.38 -1.02 -9.11
C ALA A 77 4.61 -1.88 -9.45
N VAL A 78 5.05 -2.75 -8.54
CA VAL A 78 6.15 -3.72 -8.80
C VAL A 78 5.78 -4.70 -9.90
N GLU A 79 4.59 -5.28 -9.86
CA GLU A 79 4.11 -6.21 -10.89
C GLU A 79 4.10 -5.55 -12.28
N SER A 80 3.62 -4.31 -12.36
CA SER A 80 3.56 -3.53 -13.60
C SER A 80 4.95 -3.15 -14.08
N LEU A 81 5.83 -2.70 -13.18
CA LEU A 81 7.21 -2.37 -13.49
C LEU A 81 7.96 -3.62 -14.01
N LEU A 82 7.81 -4.78 -13.38
CA LEU A 82 8.43 -6.02 -13.86
C LEU A 82 7.86 -6.44 -15.22
N LYS A 83 6.54 -6.38 -15.43
CA LYS A 83 5.91 -6.68 -16.72
C LYS A 83 6.43 -5.79 -17.85
N ILE A 84 6.59 -4.49 -17.60
CA ILE A 84 7.17 -3.54 -18.56
C ILE A 84 8.68 -3.76 -18.69
N ALA A 85 9.39 -4.04 -17.60
CA ALA A 85 10.85 -4.11 -17.59
C ALA A 85 11.42 -5.40 -18.21
N TYR A 86 10.64 -6.48 -18.24
CA TYR A 86 10.91 -7.64 -19.09
C TYR A 86 10.70 -7.34 -20.59
N CYS A 87 10.12 -6.19 -20.95
CA CYS A 87 10.02 -5.68 -22.31
C CYS A 87 11.05 -4.56 -22.61
N LEU A 88 11.47 -3.78 -21.60
CA LEU A 88 12.42 -2.67 -21.68
C LEU A 88 13.37 -2.67 -20.47
N GLN A 89 14.69 -2.81 -20.68
CA GLN A 89 15.65 -3.28 -19.66
C GLN A 89 15.63 -2.54 -18.28
N PRO A 90 15.89 -3.23 -17.14
CA PRO A 90 15.55 -2.74 -15.80
C PRO A 90 16.70 -2.05 -15.05
N GLU A 91 16.37 -1.04 -14.24
CA GLU A 91 17.37 -0.33 -13.42
C GLU A 91 17.03 -0.12 -11.92
N TRP A 92 15.94 -0.71 -11.41
CA TRP A 92 15.47 -0.58 -10.01
C TRP A 92 15.11 -1.94 -9.35
N ARG A 93 14.95 -1.98 -8.00
CA ARG A 93 14.68 -3.20 -7.18
C ARG A 93 13.75 -2.88 -6.00
N THR A 94 12.87 -3.79 -5.56
CA THR A 94 11.76 -3.53 -4.60
C THR A 94 11.36 -4.75 -3.72
N TYR A 95 10.90 -4.53 -2.47
CA TYR A 95 10.60 -5.54 -1.41
C TYR A 95 9.39 -5.14 -0.51
N THR A 96 8.78 -6.09 0.24
CA THR A 96 7.81 -5.88 1.37
C THR A 96 7.70 -7.15 2.25
N ILE A 97 7.73 -7.23 3.60
CA ILE A 97 8.01 -6.33 4.74
C ILE A 97 6.88 -5.47 5.37
N ASN A 98 5.69 -6.04 5.61
CA ASN A 98 4.66 -5.45 6.49
C ASN A 98 4.98 -5.65 8.00
N ARG A 99 4.65 -4.67 8.87
CA ARG A 99 4.78 -4.75 10.35
C ARG A 99 3.62 -4.01 11.02
N MET A 100 3.14 -4.55 12.14
CA MET A 100 2.17 -3.90 13.02
C MET A 100 2.79 -2.70 13.75
N SER A 101 2.06 -1.58 13.87
CA SER A 101 2.44 -0.44 14.71
C SER A 101 1.57 -0.40 15.98
N PRO A 102 2.14 -0.25 17.19
CA PRO A 102 1.34 0.02 18.38
C PRO A 102 0.78 1.45 18.30
N CYS A 103 -0.54 1.58 18.27
CA CYS A 103 -1.20 2.88 18.19
C CYS A 103 -1.05 3.65 19.51
N HIS A 104 -0.14 4.64 19.56
CA HIS A 104 -0.04 5.70 20.58
C HIS A 104 0.76 6.90 20.02
N LEU A 105 0.46 8.12 20.53
CA LEU A 105 0.96 9.46 20.13
C LEU A 105 0.35 10.01 18.82
N LEU A 106 -0.50 11.05 18.85
CA LEU A 106 -0.33 12.47 19.26
C LEU A 106 0.04 13.39 18.09
N GLY A 107 -0.73 14.48 17.96
CA GLY A 107 -0.89 15.28 16.76
C GLY A 107 0.37 15.89 16.15
N ALA A 108 0.47 15.77 14.82
CA ALA A 108 1.21 16.67 13.95
C ALA A 108 0.39 16.89 12.66
N SER A 109 0.08 18.14 12.32
CA SER A 109 -0.68 18.46 11.12
C SER A 109 0.20 18.41 9.87
N ALA A 110 -0.09 17.52 8.93
CA ALA A 110 0.45 17.60 7.56
C ALA A 110 -0.57 18.31 6.66
N ARG A 111 -0.42 19.63 6.48
CA ARG A 111 -1.14 20.37 5.43
C ARG A 111 -0.58 19.93 4.07
N ALA A 112 -1.29 19.06 3.36
CA ALA A 112 -1.02 18.79 1.96
C ALA A 112 -1.52 19.98 1.11
N SER A 113 -0.66 20.97 0.86
CA SER A 113 -0.95 22.03 -0.11
C SER A 113 -0.81 21.47 -1.53
N MET A 114 -1.92 21.02 -2.14
CA MET A 114 -1.98 20.80 -3.58
C MET A 114 -1.75 22.14 -4.30
N GLN A 115 -0.54 22.34 -4.82
CA GLN A 115 -0.31 23.40 -5.80
C GLN A 115 -0.89 22.95 -7.14
N ARG A 116 -1.69 23.83 -7.74
CA ARG A 116 -2.41 23.58 -9.00
C ARG A 116 -1.40 23.48 -10.15
N ALA A 117 -1.40 22.37 -10.89
CA ALA A 117 -0.66 22.27 -12.14
C ALA A 117 -1.18 23.31 -13.16
N PRO A 118 -0.32 23.89 -14.02
CA PRO A 118 -0.67 25.04 -14.84
C PRO A 118 -1.73 24.73 -15.91
N GLU A 119 -2.43 25.78 -16.34
CA GLU A 119 -3.48 25.70 -17.35
C GLU A 119 -2.92 25.23 -18.71
N ALA A 120 -3.57 24.22 -19.29
CA ALA A 120 -3.36 23.86 -20.69
C ALA A 120 -4.07 24.90 -21.58
N SER A 121 -3.29 25.81 -22.17
CA SER A 121 -3.78 26.83 -23.09
C SER A 121 -4.17 26.25 -24.45
N ALA A 122 -5.34 26.65 -24.95
CA ALA A 122 -5.74 26.68 -26.36
C ALA A 122 -5.37 25.47 -27.26
N PHE A 123 -6.36 24.65 -27.61
CA PHE A 123 -7.28 24.91 -28.73
C PHE A 123 -8.56 24.05 -28.59
#